data_AF-A0A0F9Q8P7-F1
#
_entry.id   AF-A0A0F9Q8P7-F1
#
_cell.length_a   1.000
_cell.length_b   1.000
_cell.length_c   1.000
_cell.angle_alpha   90.00
_cell.angle_beta   90.00
_cell.angle_gamma   90.00
#
_symmetry.space_group_name_H-M   'P 1'
#
loop_
_entity.id
_entity.type
_entity.pdbx_description
1 polymer ?
#
loop_
_entity_poly.entity_id
_entity_poly.type
_entity_poly.pdbx_seq_one_letter_code
_entity_poly.pdbx_strand_id
1 'polypeptide(L)'
;MTIPSGLITIWNSTIATIPTGWVQCDGNNGTPDLRDKFVVGAGGSLAVDDTGGARTHTHDFTTDGHIHSIEPVPADTIPAGAGWDDDFDNQVLTGTTAPANHDPPFFSLVYIMFL
;
A
#
# COMPACT_ATOMS: atom_id res chain seq x y z
N MET A 1 -38.30 -0.28 -22.51
CA MET A 1 -37.45 -0.83 -21.44
C MET A 1 -36.57 0.32 -20.96
N THR A 2 -36.69 0.71 -19.70
CA THR A 2 -35.95 1.85 -19.12
C THR A 2 -34.83 1.31 -18.25
N ILE A 3 -33.63 1.86 -18.39
CA ILE A 3 -32.53 1.60 -17.46
C ILE A 3 -32.77 2.50 -16.24
N PRO A 4 -32.71 1.97 -15.00
CA PRO A 4 -32.84 2.80 -13.82
C PRO A 4 -31.60 3.70 -13.67
N SER A 5 -31.81 4.95 -13.27
CA SER A 5 -30.74 5.86 -12.87
C SER A 5 -29.94 5.26 -11.71
N GLY A 6 -28.62 5.52 -11.69
CA GLY A 6 -27.71 4.99 -10.68
C GLY A 6 -27.10 3.62 -11.01
N LEU A 7 -27.44 3.02 -12.17
CA LEU A 7 -26.78 1.80 -12.61
C LEU A 7 -25.33 2.08 -13.02
N ILE A 8 -24.38 1.44 -12.34
CA ILE A 8 -22.95 1.55 -12.62
C ILE A 8 -22.49 0.33 -13.42
N THR A 9 -21.71 0.57 -14.47
CA THR A 9 -21.08 -0.48 -15.28
C THR A 9 -19.63 -0.14 -15.61
N ILE A 10 -18.90 -1.14 -16.07
CA ILE A 10 -17.53 -1.01 -16.54
C ILE A 10 -17.54 -0.70 -18.04
N TRP A 11 -16.81 0.33 -18.43
CA TRP A 11 -16.64 0.82 -19.79
C TRP A 11 -15.19 0.61 -20.25
N ASN A 12 -15.03 -0.01 -21.42
CA ASN A 12 -13.73 -0.42 -21.95
C ASN A 12 -13.10 0.55 -22.95
N SER A 13 -13.61 1.77 -23.06
CA SER A 13 -13.12 2.80 -23.98
C SER A 13 -12.80 4.11 -23.24
N THR A 14 -12.50 5.16 -23.99
CA THR A 14 -12.11 6.46 -23.42
C THR A 14 -13.31 7.20 -22.82
N ILE A 15 -13.02 8.17 -21.95
CA ILE A 15 -14.04 9.04 -21.35
C ILE A 15 -14.77 9.86 -22.44
N ALA A 16 -14.09 10.21 -23.53
CA ALA A 16 -14.67 10.99 -24.63
C ALA A 16 -15.70 10.22 -25.47
N THR A 17 -15.73 8.88 -25.38
CA THR A 17 -16.65 8.01 -26.13
C THR A 17 -17.78 7.45 -25.27
N ILE A 18 -17.94 7.96 -24.04
CA ILE A 18 -19.04 7.56 -23.16
C ILE A 18 -20.38 7.84 -23.89
N PRO A 19 -21.28 6.84 -24.00
CA PRO A 19 -22.54 7.02 -24.70
C PRO A 19 -23.47 8.03 -24.02
N THR A 20 -24.32 8.70 -24.80
CA THR A 20 -25.37 9.56 -24.28
C THR A 20 -26.25 8.82 -23.25
N GLY A 21 -26.55 9.50 -22.14
CA GLY A 21 -27.29 8.92 -21.00
C GLY A 21 -26.38 8.31 -19.94
N TRP A 22 -25.07 8.25 -20.17
CA TRP A 22 -24.09 7.80 -19.19
C TRP A 22 -23.11 8.92 -18.87
N VAL A 23 -22.54 8.87 -17.67
CA VAL A 23 -21.47 9.76 -17.22
C VAL A 23 -20.39 8.99 -16.50
N GLN A 24 -19.16 9.51 -16.45
CA GLN A 24 -18.10 8.92 -15.65
C GLN A 24 -18.44 9.00 -14.15
N CYS A 25 -18.09 7.97 -13.39
CA CYS A 25 -18.16 7.99 -11.92
C CYS A 25 -16.97 8.79 -11.37
N ASP A 26 -17.10 10.12 -11.36
CA ASP A 26 -16.05 11.07 -11.00
C ASP A 26 -16.42 12.00 -9.83
N GLY A 27 -17.56 11.77 -9.18
CA GLY A 27 -18.09 12.61 -8.10
C GLY A 27 -19.04 13.72 -8.58
N ASN A 28 -19.18 13.91 -9.90
CA ASN A 28 -20.11 14.88 -10.47
C ASN A 28 -21.45 14.23 -10.82
N ASN A 29 -22.49 15.04 -11.02
CA ASN A 29 -23.84 14.59 -11.41
C ASN A 29 -24.46 13.55 -10.47
N GLY A 30 -24.09 13.57 -9.19
CA GLY A 30 -24.57 12.60 -8.19
C GLY A 30 -23.94 11.22 -8.29
N THR A 31 -22.87 11.06 -9.09
CA THR A 31 -22.09 9.81 -9.15
C THR A 31 -21.14 9.69 -7.95
N PRO A 32 -20.78 8.47 -7.52
CA PRO A 32 -19.61 8.28 -6.67
C PRO A 32 -18.33 8.55 -7.47
N ASP A 33 -17.25 8.98 -6.81
CA ASP A 33 -15.93 9.05 -7.43
C ASP A 33 -15.23 7.69 -7.33
N LEU A 34 -15.16 6.95 -8.44
CA LEU A 34 -14.57 5.61 -8.52
C LEU A 34 -13.21 5.61 -9.25
N ARG A 35 -12.63 6.78 -9.52
CA ARG A 35 -11.31 6.88 -10.17
C ARG A 35 -10.22 6.36 -9.24
N ASP A 36 -9.35 5.51 -9.77
CA ASP A 36 -8.26 4.87 -9.03
C ASP A 36 -8.72 4.10 -7.77
N LYS A 37 -9.92 3.50 -7.80
CA LYS A 37 -10.48 2.70 -6.70
C LYS A 37 -10.77 1.26 -7.11
N PHE A 38 -10.51 0.33 -6.19
CA PHE A 38 -11.06 -1.01 -6.23
C PHE A 38 -12.43 -1.03 -5.55
N VAL A 39 -13.46 -1.54 -6.23
CA VAL A 39 -14.83 -1.58 -5.71
C VAL A 39 -15.02 -2.80 -4.83
N VAL A 40 -15.56 -2.57 -3.63
CA VAL A 40 -15.93 -3.61 -2.65
C VAL A 40 -17.44 -3.59 -2.44
N GLY A 41 -18.05 -4.76 -2.22
CA GLY A 41 -19.48 -4.85 -1.95
C GLY A 41 -19.85 -4.22 -0.61
N ALA A 42 -20.80 -3.28 -0.64
CA ALA A 42 -21.40 -2.68 0.55
C ALA A 42 -22.53 -3.56 1.14
N GLY A 43 -22.96 -3.24 2.36
CA GLY A 43 -24.10 -3.89 3.04
C GLY A 43 -23.73 -4.88 4.15
N GLY A 44 -22.43 -5.05 4.41
CA GLY A 44 -21.92 -5.74 5.59
C GLY A 44 -21.32 -4.74 6.58
N SER A 45 -20.03 -4.88 6.88
CA SER A 45 -19.28 -3.92 7.70
C SER A 45 -19.00 -2.58 7.01
N LEU A 46 -19.24 -2.51 5.69
CA LEU A 46 -19.04 -1.30 4.88
C LEU A 46 -20.41 -0.76 4.43
N ALA A 47 -20.63 0.52 4.70
CA ALA A 47 -21.77 1.27 4.19
C ALA A 47 -21.57 1.64 2.71
N VAL A 48 -22.64 2.09 2.07
CA VAL A 48 -22.53 2.71 0.74
C VAL A 48 -21.64 3.95 0.86
N ASP A 49 -20.76 4.14 -0.13
CA ASP A 49 -19.77 5.23 -0.21
C ASP A 49 -18.64 5.21 0.84
N ASP A 50 -18.53 4.15 1.65
CA ASP A 50 -17.34 3.96 2.48
C ASP A 50 -16.08 3.85 1.62
N THR A 51 -15.01 4.53 2.04
CA THR A 51 -13.71 4.50 1.37
C THR A 51 -12.60 4.10 2.33
N GLY A 52 -11.53 3.53 1.81
CA GLY A 52 -10.37 3.12 2.59
C GLY A 52 -9.26 2.56 1.72
N GLY A 53 -8.22 2.04 2.38
CA GLY A 53 -7.02 1.55 1.73
C GLY A 53 -6.03 2.66 1.36
N ALA A 54 -4.83 2.24 0.98
CA ALA A 54 -3.76 3.12 0.52
C ALA A 54 -2.94 2.39 -0.54
N ARG A 55 -2.57 3.10 -1.61
CA ARG A 55 -1.70 2.55 -2.67
C ARG A 55 -0.32 2.18 -2.11
N THR A 56 0.18 2.95 -1.15
CA THR A 56 1.43 2.67 -0.45
C THR A 56 1.27 2.69 1.06
N HIS A 57 2.09 1.91 1.75
CA HIS A 57 2.22 1.97 3.20
C HIS A 57 3.64 1.60 3.64
N THR A 58 3.91 1.86 4.91
CA THR A 58 5.17 1.57 5.61
C THR A 58 4.92 0.60 6.76
N HIS A 59 5.98 -0.08 7.20
CA HIS A 59 5.95 -0.90 8.40
C HIS A 59 6.99 -0.40 9.38
N ASP A 60 6.60 -0.28 10.64
CA ASP A 60 7.57 -0.11 11.72
C ASP A 60 8.16 -1.48 12.08
N PHE A 61 9.46 -1.50 12.35
CA PHE A 61 10.15 -2.71 12.77
C PHE A 61 11.01 -2.45 14.00
N THR A 62 11.24 -3.52 14.73
CA THR A 62 12.22 -3.61 15.81
C THR A 62 12.95 -4.93 15.62
N THR A 63 14.27 -4.91 15.58
CA THR A 63 15.07 -6.13 15.44
C THR A 63 15.28 -6.78 16.79
N ASP A 64 15.43 -8.10 16.81
CA ASP A 64 16.00 -8.75 17.98
C ASP A 64 17.48 -8.38 18.08
N GLY A 65 17.90 -7.97 19.28
CA GLY A 65 19.29 -7.66 19.55
C GLY A 65 20.16 -8.92 19.42
N HIS A 66 21.35 -8.75 18.87
CA HIS A 66 22.38 -9.79 18.89
C HIS A 66 23.76 -9.14 19.00
N ILE A 67 24.73 -9.93 19.48
CA ILE A 67 26.14 -9.52 19.56
C ILE A 67 26.93 -10.16 18.42
N HIS A 68 27.88 -9.42 17.85
CA HIS A 68 28.86 -9.96 16.91
C HIS A 68 30.15 -10.28 17.64
N SER A 69 30.61 -11.53 17.57
CA SER A 69 31.94 -11.89 18.07
C SER A 69 32.98 -11.59 16.99
N ILE A 70 34.06 -10.92 17.37
CA ILE A 70 35.28 -10.95 16.58
C ILE A 70 36.06 -12.19 17.04
N GLU A 71 36.52 -13.02 16.11
CA GLU A 71 37.38 -14.15 16.46
C GLU A 71 38.68 -13.63 17.09
N PRO A 72 39.24 -14.30 18.11
CA PRO A 72 40.46 -13.84 18.77
C PRO A 72 41.57 -13.63 17.73
N VAL A 73 42.13 -12.43 17.67
CA VAL A 73 43.36 -12.21 16.90
C VAL A 73 44.47 -13.08 17.49
N PRO A 74 45.34 -13.69 16.65
CA PRO A 74 46.43 -14.52 17.17
C PRO A 74 47.25 -13.75 18.22
N ALA A 75 47.62 -14.46 19.30
CA ALA A 75 48.28 -13.86 20.48
C ALA A 75 49.62 -13.17 20.16
N ASP A 76 50.20 -13.40 18.98
CA ASP A 76 51.42 -12.73 18.50
C ASP A 76 51.20 -11.27 18.08
N THR A 77 49.96 -10.82 17.94
CA THR A 77 49.61 -9.44 17.58
C THR A 77 49.31 -8.53 18.78
N ILE A 78 49.16 -9.08 19.99
CA ILE A 78 48.88 -8.31 21.22
C ILE A 78 50.19 -8.07 22.00
N PRO A 79 50.66 -6.82 22.15
CA PRO A 79 51.89 -6.53 22.88
C PRO A 79 51.84 -6.94 24.36
N ALA A 80 52.99 -7.32 24.91
CA ALA A 80 53.10 -7.69 26.32
C ALA A 80 52.66 -6.53 27.23
N GLY A 81 51.70 -6.80 28.12
CA GLY A 81 51.14 -5.81 29.04
C GLY A 81 49.91 -5.05 28.51
N ALA A 82 49.49 -5.31 27.26
CA ALA A 82 48.20 -4.82 26.77
C ALA A 82 47.06 -5.74 27.27
N GLY A 83 45.99 -5.12 27.78
CA GLY A 83 44.72 -5.81 28.04
C GLY A 83 43.88 -5.86 26.77
N TRP A 84 42.95 -6.81 26.72
CA TRP A 84 41.93 -6.90 25.68
C TRP A 84 40.56 -6.92 26.36
N ASP A 85 39.66 -6.06 25.89
CA ASP A 85 38.29 -5.95 26.36
C ASP A 85 37.37 -6.03 25.15
N ASP A 86 36.45 -6.98 25.22
CA ASP A 86 35.40 -7.18 24.23
C ASP A 86 34.22 -6.28 24.60
N ASP A 87 34.17 -5.09 24.02
CA ASP A 87 33.00 -4.22 24.16
C ASP A 87 31.94 -4.63 23.13
N PHE A 88 31.02 -5.51 23.52
CA PHE A 88 29.89 -5.92 22.70
C PHE A 88 28.63 -5.16 23.07
N ASP A 89 28.09 -4.42 22.10
CA ASP A 89 26.77 -3.77 22.24
C ASP A 89 25.68 -4.70 21.68
N ASN A 90 24.65 -4.96 22.49
CA ASN A 90 23.47 -5.71 22.07
C ASN A 90 22.50 -4.77 21.35
N GLN A 91 22.83 -4.44 20.10
CA GLN A 91 22.10 -3.41 19.37
C GLN A 91 20.70 -3.86 18.96
N VAL A 92 19.71 -3.11 19.43
CA VAL A 92 18.31 -3.21 18.99
C VAL A 92 18.04 -2.05 18.04
N LEU A 93 17.81 -2.37 16.77
CA LEU A 93 17.50 -1.37 15.76
C LEU A 93 16.00 -1.21 15.64
N THR A 94 15.55 0.04 15.65
CA THR A 94 14.18 0.41 15.33
C THR A 94 14.15 1.27 14.08
N GLY A 95 13.10 1.17 13.28
CA GLY A 95 12.92 2.04 12.14
C GLY A 95 11.59 1.81 11.45
N THR A 96 11.44 2.50 10.33
CA THR A 96 10.27 2.40 9.46
C THR A 96 10.75 2.09 8.05
N THR A 97 10.09 1.16 7.37
CA THR A 97 10.42 0.84 5.98
C THR A 97 10.11 2.01 5.05
N ALA A 98 10.78 2.06 3.90
CA ALA A 98 10.33 2.93 2.82
C ALA A 98 8.92 2.53 2.35
N PRO A 99 8.10 3.46 1.84
CA PRO A 99 6.78 3.14 1.31
C PRO A 99 6.92 2.29 0.04
N ALA A 100 6.09 1.25 -0.07
CA ALA A 100 6.02 0.38 -1.25
C ALA A 100 4.60 0.34 -1.83
N ASN A 101 4.49 0.15 -3.15
CA ASN A 101 3.19 -0.06 -3.82
C ASN A 101 2.68 -1.48 -3.54
N HIS A 102 1.39 -1.61 -3.20
CA HIS A 102 0.71 -2.87 -2.93
C HIS A 102 -0.41 -3.20 -3.92
N ASP A 103 -0.51 -2.46 -5.02
CA ASP A 103 -1.45 -2.75 -6.10
C ASP A 103 -1.15 -4.14 -6.72
N PRO A 104 -2.10 -5.10 -6.69
CA PRO A 104 -1.98 -6.34 -7.46
C PRO A 104 -1.95 -6.02 -8.97
N PRO A 105 -1.47 -6.93 -9.83
CA PRO A 105 -1.59 -6.75 -11.29
C PRO A 105 -3.02 -6.43 -11.69
N PHE A 106 -3.24 -5.27 -12.32
CA PHE A 106 -4.57 -4.75 -12.63
C PHE A 106 -4.71 -4.35 -14.10
N PHE A 107 -5.96 -4.26 -14.56
CA PHE A 107 -6.34 -3.70 -15.85
C PHE A 107 -7.29 -2.53 -15.60
N SER A 108 -6.96 -1.35 -16.15
CA SER A 108 -7.71 -0.12 -15.88
C SER A 108 -8.85 0.07 -16.89
N LEU A 109 -10.07 0.21 -16.36
CA LEU A 109 -11.30 0.50 -17.11
C LEU A 109 -12.07 1.62 -16.42
N VAL A 110 -13.00 2.25 -17.15
CA VAL A 110 -13.76 3.40 -16.65
C VAL A 110 -15.07 2.92 -16.03
N TYR A 111 -15.39 3.37 -14.81
CA TYR A 111 -16.74 3.22 -14.27
C TYR A 111 -17.65 4.32 -14.81
N ILE A 112 -18.80 3.94 -15.37
CA ILE A 112 -19.82 4.87 -15.86
C ILE A 112 -21.17 4.59 -15.20
N MET A 113 -21.94 5.64 -14.94
CA MET A 113 -23.27 5.59 -14.33
C MET A 113 -24.33 6.07 -15.31
N PHE A 114 -25.44 5.36 -15.40
CA PHE A 114 -26.61 5.81 -16.16
C PHE A 114 -27.35 6.90 -15.37
N LEU A 115 -27.65 8.03 -16.02
CA LEU A 115 -28.41 9.14 -15.44
C LEU A 115 -29.91 9.00 -15.63
#